data_AF-A0A101CLK7-F1
#
_entry.id   AF-A0A101CLK7-F1
#
_cell.length_a   1.000
_cell.length_b   1.000
_cell.length_c   1.000
_cell.angle_alpha   90.00
_cell.angle_beta   90.00
_cell.angle_gamma   90.00
#
_symmetry.space_group_name_H-M   'P 1'
#
loop_
_entity.id
_entity.type
_entity.pdbx_description
1 polymer ?
#
loop_
_entity_poly.entity_id
_entity_poly.type
_entity_poly.pdbx_seq_one_letter_code
_entity_poly.pdbx_strand_id
1 'polypeptide(L)'
;MSMYFDAGDETLWNPSNGAGRLFMRQVEVFEAELKLPSGIGQGRYWGDPDTFEIDPAVYAVFVRGLAAWYCRTGHSVIRALSEGFTATAVTLARRAGIEVEVPEPAPDHRCGDPQRDMQVSGNPRTASHDNVEALDLRAREMDRWMAR
;
A
#
# COMPACT_ATOMS: atom_id res chain seq x y z
N MET A 1 24.70 4.09 -0.84
CA MET A 1 23.90 3.24 -1.74
C MET A 1 22.45 3.47 -1.41
N SER A 2 21.65 3.81 -2.41
CA SER A 2 20.22 4.04 -2.32
C SER A 2 19.52 3.27 -3.43
N MET A 3 18.21 3.08 -3.28
CA MET A 3 17.32 2.54 -4.33
C MET A 3 16.45 3.67 -4.88
N TYR A 4 15.95 3.50 -6.09
CA TYR A 4 15.10 4.48 -6.77
C TYR A 4 13.77 3.82 -7.12
N PHE A 5 12.69 4.55 -6.89
CA PHE A 5 11.33 4.18 -7.28
C PHE A 5 10.79 5.26 -8.21
N ASP A 6 10.70 4.94 -9.49
CA ASP A 6 10.41 5.90 -10.55
C ASP A 6 9.06 5.62 -11.21
N ALA A 7 8.38 6.68 -11.63
CA ALA A 7 7.22 6.60 -12.52
C ALA A 7 7.49 7.45 -13.76
N GLY A 8 7.83 6.79 -14.88
CA GLY A 8 8.32 7.49 -16.07
C GLY A 8 9.67 8.16 -15.78
N ASP A 9 9.71 9.48 -15.90
CA ASP A 9 10.92 10.30 -15.68
C ASP A 9 10.98 10.95 -14.28
N GLU A 10 10.02 10.63 -13.40
CA GLU A 10 9.95 11.19 -12.04
C GLU A 10 10.35 10.17 -10.99
N THR A 11 11.35 10.51 -10.16
CA THR A 11 11.66 9.76 -8.95
C THR A 11 10.69 10.09 -7.84
N LEU A 12 9.89 9.10 -7.45
CA LEU A 12 8.90 9.22 -6.40
C LEU A 12 9.50 8.97 -5.01
N TRP A 13 10.50 8.09 -4.92
CA TRP A 13 11.15 7.77 -3.65
C TRP A 13 12.58 7.28 -3.85
N ASN A 14 13.51 7.82 -3.06
CA ASN A 14 14.93 7.45 -3.07
C ASN A 14 15.41 7.00 -1.67
N PRO A 15 15.01 5.79 -1.21
CA PRO A 15 15.41 5.30 0.11
C PRO A 15 16.83 4.74 0.16
N SER A 16 17.33 4.52 1.38
CA SER A 16 18.45 3.60 1.57
C SER A 16 18.10 2.17 1.11
N ASN A 17 19.08 1.38 0.65
CA ASN A 17 18.85 0.01 0.17
C ASN A 17 18.17 -0.88 1.22
N GLY A 18 18.38 -0.63 2.51
CA GLY A 18 17.71 -1.37 3.58
C GLY A 18 16.20 -1.16 3.57
N ALA A 19 15.77 0.11 3.51
CA ALA A 19 14.36 0.47 3.47
C ALA A 19 13.71 0.05 2.14
N GLY A 20 14.39 0.25 1.00
CA GLY A 20 13.89 -0.18 -0.31
C GLY A 20 13.69 -1.70 -0.39
N ARG A 21 14.66 -2.50 0.07
CA ARG A 21 14.52 -3.96 0.12
C ARG A 21 13.40 -4.42 1.06
N LEU A 22 13.29 -3.83 2.25
CA LEU A 22 12.22 -4.16 3.18
C LEU A 22 10.84 -3.84 2.59
N PHE A 23 10.73 -2.73 1.88
CA PHE A 23 9.51 -2.38 1.17
C PHE A 23 9.17 -3.41 0.10
N MET A 24 10.12 -3.78 -0.78
CA MET A 24 9.88 -4.79 -1.82
C MET A 24 9.51 -6.17 -1.25
N ARG A 25 10.08 -6.59 -0.12
CA ARG A 25 9.65 -7.83 0.56
C ARG A 25 8.21 -7.76 1.06
N GLN A 26 7.76 -6.60 1.52
CA GLN A 26 6.38 -6.41 1.91
C GLN A 26 5.45 -6.32 0.69
N VAL A 27 5.91 -5.74 -0.43
CA VAL A 27 5.17 -5.78 -1.70
C VAL A 27 4.85 -7.23 -2.06
N GLU A 28 5.84 -8.13 -2.07
CA GLU A 28 5.63 -9.56 -2.34
C GLU A 28 4.57 -10.20 -1.42
N VAL A 29 4.59 -9.86 -0.13
CA VAL A 29 3.60 -10.35 0.86
C VAL A 29 2.19 -9.87 0.53
N PHE A 30 2.02 -8.59 0.23
CA PHE A 30 0.70 -8.01 -0.02
C PHE A 30 0.16 -8.29 -1.43
N GLU A 31 1.03 -8.51 -2.42
CA GLU A 31 0.61 -9.08 -3.71
C GLU A 31 0.02 -10.48 -3.51
N ALA A 32 0.66 -11.31 -2.68
CA ALA A 32 0.18 -12.65 -2.36
C ALA A 32 -1.11 -12.63 -1.52
N GLU A 33 -1.24 -11.70 -0.58
CA GLU A 33 -2.44 -11.55 0.27
C GLU A 33 -3.63 -11.05 -0.54
N LEU A 34 -3.45 -10.00 -1.36
CA LEU A 34 -4.53 -9.37 -2.13
C LEU A 34 -4.82 -10.08 -3.46
N LYS A 35 -3.92 -10.95 -3.94
CA LYS A 35 -3.95 -11.54 -5.29
C LYS A 35 -3.99 -10.48 -6.39
N LEU A 36 -3.32 -9.34 -6.16
CA LEU A 36 -3.21 -8.23 -7.10
C LEU A 36 -1.74 -7.95 -7.38
N PRO A 37 -1.32 -7.78 -8.64
CA PRO A 37 0.03 -7.31 -8.94
C PRO A 37 0.18 -5.86 -8.47
N SER A 38 1.33 -5.53 -7.91
CA SER A 38 1.67 -4.17 -7.49
C SER A 38 1.96 -3.25 -8.68
N GLY A 39 2.51 -3.79 -9.77
CA GLY A 39 3.01 -2.96 -10.87
C GLY A 39 4.36 -2.32 -10.58
N ILE A 40 5.05 -2.75 -9.51
CA ILE A 40 6.44 -2.38 -9.24
C ILE A 40 7.35 -3.47 -9.80
N GLY A 41 8.30 -3.10 -10.66
CA GLY A 41 9.21 -4.06 -11.27
C GLY A 41 10.55 -3.46 -11.67
N GLN A 42 11.55 -4.32 -11.84
CA GLN A 42 12.82 -3.94 -12.44
C GLN A 42 12.69 -4.02 -13.97
N GLY A 43 13.15 -3.01 -14.71
CA GLY A 43 13.59 -3.24 -16.10
C GLY A 43 12.96 -2.45 -17.27
N ARG A 44 12.67 -1.14 -17.15
CA ARG A 44 12.63 -0.30 -18.38
C ARG A 44 14.00 -0.03 -18.96
N TYR A 45 14.93 0.33 -18.07
CA TYR A 45 16.29 0.66 -18.44
C TYR A 45 17.17 -0.54 -18.11
N TRP A 46 17.72 -1.19 -19.13
CA TRP A 46 18.86 -2.08 -18.95
C TRP A 46 19.97 -1.29 -18.23
N GLY A 47 20.14 -1.40 -16.91
CA GLY A 47 21.27 -0.71 -16.29
C GLY A 47 21.39 -0.68 -14.78
N ASP A 48 20.31 -0.54 -13.99
CA ASP A 48 20.47 -0.31 -12.55
C ASP A 48 19.69 -1.32 -11.69
N PRO A 49 20.36 -2.21 -10.95
CA PRO A 49 19.70 -3.13 -10.02
C PRO A 49 19.03 -2.43 -8.84
N ASP A 50 19.39 -1.18 -8.56
CA ASP A 50 18.83 -0.39 -7.47
C ASP A 50 17.61 0.46 -7.92
N THR A 51 17.22 0.45 -9.20
CA THR A 51 16.04 1.19 -9.71
C THR A 51 14.83 0.28 -9.98
N PHE A 52 13.67 0.70 -9.49
CA PHE A 52 12.38 0.05 -9.66
C PHE A 52 11.41 1.01 -10.37
N GLU A 53 10.79 0.55 -11.46
CA GLU A 53 9.76 1.31 -12.15
C GLU A 53 8.38 0.94 -11.61
N ILE A 54 7.51 1.94 -11.49
CA ILE A 54 6.13 1.83 -11.05
C ILE A 54 5.25 2.10 -12.26
N ASP A 55 4.46 1.10 -12.67
CA ASP A 55 3.33 1.30 -13.57
C ASP A 55 2.18 1.97 -12.80
N PRO A 56 1.85 3.25 -13.08
CA PRO A 56 0.85 3.97 -12.28
C PRO A 56 -0.54 3.37 -12.37
N ALA A 57 -0.91 2.74 -13.50
CA ALA A 57 -2.23 2.17 -13.70
C ALA A 57 -2.41 0.89 -12.88
N VAL A 58 -1.41 0.01 -12.90
CA VAL A 58 -1.42 -1.23 -12.09
C VAL A 58 -1.29 -0.89 -10.61
N TYR A 59 -0.40 0.05 -10.27
CA TYR A 59 -0.18 0.48 -8.89
C TYR A 59 -1.42 1.12 -8.27
N ALA A 60 -2.20 1.90 -9.04
CA ALA A 60 -3.45 2.46 -8.56
C ALA A 60 -4.47 1.39 -8.13
N VAL A 61 -4.59 0.29 -8.89
CA VAL A 61 -5.48 -0.82 -8.54
C VAL A 61 -5.01 -1.51 -7.26
N PHE A 62 -3.70 -1.79 -7.16
CA PHE A 62 -3.09 -2.40 -5.99
C PHE A 62 -3.31 -1.57 -4.72
N VAL A 63 -2.97 -0.28 -4.75
CA VAL A 63 -3.04 0.59 -3.56
C VAL A 63 -4.47 0.84 -3.11
N ARG A 64 -5.43 0.98 -4.04
CA ARG A 64 -6.86 1.09 -3.68
C ARG A 64 -7.36 -0.21 -3.04
N GLY A 65 -6.97 -1.37 -3.58
CA GLY A 65 -7.27 -2.67 -2.99
C GLY A 65 -6.69 -2.82 -1.57
N LEU A 66 -5.43 -2.43 -1.40
CA LEU A 66 -4.72 -2.45 -0.12
C LEU A 66 -5.38 -1.51 0.91
N ALA A 67 -5.68 -0.26 0.55
CA ALA A 67 -6.34 0.69 1.44
C ALA A 67 -7.75 0.22 1.84
N ALA A 68 -8.53 -0.34 0.89
CA ALA A 68 -9.84 -0.90 1.18
C ALA A 68 -9.77 -2.15 2.07
N TRP A 69 -8.76 -3.00 1.91
CA TRP A 69 -8.52 -4.16 2.76
C TRP A 69 -8.12 -3.72 4.19
N TYR A 70 -7.18 -2.78 4.30
CA TYR A 70 -6.71 -2.20 5.55
C TYR A 70 -7.84 -1.50 6.32
N CYS A 71 -8.68 -0.70 5.66
CA CYS A 71 -9.74 0.05 6.34
C CYS A 71 -10.92 -0.83 6.75
N ARG A 72 -11.11 -2.00 6.13
CA ARG A 72 -12.21 -2.92 6.42
C ARG A 72 -11.83 -4.03 7.40
N THR A 73 -10.54 -4.30 7.62
CA THR A 73 -10.15 -5.33 8.59
C THR A 73 -10.54 -4.92 10.01
N GLY A 74 -11.34 -5.76 10.67
CA GLY A 74 -11.64 -5.63 12.10
C GLY A 74 -10.53 -6.19 13.00
N HIS A 75 -9.49 -6.80 12.42
CA HIS A 75 -8.44 -7.48 13.17
C HIS A 75 -7.29 -6.51 13.50
N SER A 76 -7.17 -6.13 14.77
CA SER A 76 -6.20 -5.12 15.22
C SER A 76 -4.75 -5.52 14.98
N VAL A 77 -4.41 -6.81 15.12
CA VAL A 77 -3.05 -7.29 14.84
C VAL A 77 -2.69 -7.16 13.36
N ILE A 78 -3.54 -7.62 12.45
CA ILE A 78 -3.34 -7.48 11.00
C ILE A 78 -3.21 -5.99 10.64
N ARG A 79 -4.04 -5.13 11.21
CA ARG A 79 -3.96 -3.69 11.02
C ARG A 79 -2.62 -3.13 11.49
N ALA A 80 -2.16 -3.47 12.69
CA ALA A 80 -0.87 -3.00 13.21
C ALA A 80 0.32 -3.49 12.35
N LEU A 81 0.28 -4.73 11.88
CA LEU A 81 1.33 -5.30 11.02
C LEU A 81 1.38 -4.64 9.64
N SER A 82 0.24 -4.20 9.10
CA SER A 82 0.12 -3.66 7.74
C SER A 82 0.16 -2.13 7.65
N GLU A 83 0.02 -1.41 8.78
CA GLU A 83 -0.10 0.05 8.80
C GLU A 83 1.07 0.76 8.14
N GLY A 84 2.30 0.43 8.53
CA GLY A 84 3.50 1.11 8.00
C GLY A 84 3.65 0.91 6.48
N PHE A 85 3.38 -0.31 5.99
CA PHE A 85 3.41 -0.61 4.56
C PHE A 85 2.31 0.13 3.81
N THR A 86 1.07 0.06 4.30
CA THR A 86 -0.10 0.69 3.67
C THR A 86 0.10 2.20 3.56
N ALA A 87 0.54 2.86 4.63
CA ALA A 87 0.83 4.28 4.61
C ALA A 87 1.94 4.66 3.63
N THR A 88 3.01 3.85 3.56
CA THR A 88 4.12 4.06 2.60
C THR A 88 3.63 3.91 1.15
N ALA A 89 2.83 2.88 0.86
CA ALA A 89 2.30 2.63 -0.48
C ALA A 89 1.31 3.72 -0.93
N VAL A 90 0.41 4.16 -0.04
CA VAL A 90 -0.49 5.30 -0.30
C VAL A 90 0.29 6.59 -0.55
N THR A 91 1.38 6.80 0.19
CA THR A 91 2.26 7.96 -0.02
C THR A 91 2.90 7.93 -1.40
N LEU A 92 3.44 6.78 -1.81
CA LEU A 92 4.04 6.61 -3.12
C LEU A 92 3.01 6.82 -4.24
N ALA A 93 1.77 6.35 -4.05
CA ALA A 93 0.68 6.57 -4.99
C ALA A 93 0.35 8.06 -5.13
N ARG A 94 0.25 8.79 -4.02
CA ARG A 94 0.03 10.25 -4.02
C ARG A 94 1.14 11.00 -4.76
N ARG A 95 2.39 10.58 -4.57
CA ARG A 95 3.53 11.15 -5.31
C ARG A 95 3.44 10.87 -6.81
N ALA A 96 2.93 9.71 -7.20
CA ALA A 96 2.63 9.37 -8.60
C ALA A 96 1.40 10.11 -9.17
N GLY A 97 0.78 11.03 -8.42
CA GLY A 97 -0.46 11.70 -8.83
C GLY A 97 -1.71 10.82 -8.79
N ILE A 98 -1.66 9.68 -8.10
CA ILE A 98 -2.79 8.76 -7.97
C ILE A 98 -3.65 9.16 -6.78
N GLU A 99 -4.92 9.44 -7.05
CA GLU A 99 -5.93 9.60 -6.00
C GLU A 99 -6.35 8.24 -5.44
N VAL A 100 -6.11 8.06 -4.14
CA VAL A 100 -6.51 6.89 -3.37
C VAL A 100 -7.73 7.27 -2.55
N GLU A 101 -8.91 7.18 -3.17
CA GLU A 101 -10.18 7.19 -2.46
C GLU A 101 -10.47 5.77 -1.97
N VAL A 102 -10.80 5.63 -0.68
CA VAL A 102 -11.27 4.35 -0.15
C VAL A 102 -12.73 4.19 -0.60
N PRO A 103 -13.06 3.17 -1.41
CA PRO A 103 -14.44 3.00 -1.86
C PRO A 103 -15.35 2.80 -0.65
N GLU A 104 -16.52 3.44 -0.67
CA GLU A 104 -17.58 3.13 0.29
C GLU A 104 -17.86 1.61 0.28
N PRO A 105 -18.18 1.02 1.45
CA PRO A 105 -18.34 -0.42 1.54
C PRO A 105 -19.41 -0.90 0.56
N ALA A 106 -18.99 -1.66 -0.44
CA ALA A 106 -19.92 -2.41 -1.28
C ALA A 106 -20.76 -3.34 -0.36
N PRO A 107 -22.07 -3.48 -0.60
CA PRO A 107 -22.90 -4.39 0.19
C PRO A 107 -22.37 -5.81 0.03
N ASP A 108 -22.01 -6.41 1.17
CA ASP A 108 -21.51 -7.77 1.39
C ASP A 108 -21.60 -8.70 0.17
N HIS A 109 -20.63 -8.63 -0.74
CA HIS A 109 -20.27 -9.82 -1.48
C HIS A 109 -19.50 -10.70 -0.51
N ARG A 110 -20.22 -11.64 0.11
CA ARG A 110 -19.64 -12.83 0.75
C ARG A 110 -18.91 -13.63 -0.32
N CYS A 111 -17.72 -13.18 -0.72
CA CYS A 111 -16.74 -14.06 -1.33
C CYS A 111 -16.20 -14.90 -0.18
N GLY A 112 -16.77 -16.08 0.00
CA GLY A 112 -16.42 -16.97 1.09
C GLY A 112 -14.94 -17.37 1.02
N ASP A 113 -14.22 -17.04 2.08
CA ASP A 113 -13.24 -17.94 2.68
C ASP A 113 -13.54 -17.94 4.21
N PRO A 114 -13.53 -19.10 4.89
CA PRO A 114 -14.20 -19.25 6.17
C PRO A 114 -13.32 -18.66 7.29
N GLN A 115 -13.87 -17.71 8.04
CA GLN A 115 -13.70 -17.62 9.50
C GLN A 115 -12.28 -17.92 10.03
N ARG A 116 -11.21 -17.33 9.45
CA ARG A 116 -9.83 -17.53 9.93
C ARG A 116 -9.34 -16.41 10.85
N ASP A 117 -9.89 -15.21 10.71
CA ASP A 117 -9.41 -14.02 11.44
C ASP A 117 -10.54 -13.40 12.29
N MET A 118 -11.17 -14.21 13.14
CA MET A 118 -12.16 -13.70 14.09
C MET A 118 -11.46 -12.97 15.24
N GLN A 119 -11.53 -11.64 15.21
CA GLN A 119 -11.29 -10.82 16.39
C GLN A 119 -12.64 -10.35 16.97
N VAL A 120 -12.85 -10.57 18.26
CA VAL A 120 -14.07 -10.14 18.95
C VAL A 120 -13.93 -8.66 19.33
N SER A 121 -14.57 -7.75 18.58
CA SER A 121 -15.27 -6.54 19.05
C SER A 121 -15.33 -5.39 18.01
N GLY A 122 -16.43 -4.63 18.03
CA GLY A 122 -16.60 -3.30 17.41
C GLY A 122 -17.58 -3.24 16.22
N ASN A 123 -18.40 -2.18 16.14
CA ASN A 123 -19.27 -1.91 14.98
C ASN A 123 -18.37 -1.61 13.76
N PRO A 124 -18.37 -2.45 12.71
CA PRO A 124 -17.37 -2.39 11.65
C PRO A 124 -17.44 -1.12 10.78
N ARG A 125 -18.60 -0.44 10.73
CA ARG A 125 -18.78 0.76 9.89
C ARG A 125 -18.11 2.02 10.46
N THR A 126 -18.29 2.29 11.75
CA THR A 126 -17.67 3.46 12.40
C THR A 126 -16.15 3.31 12.45
N ALA A 127 -15.67 2.10 12.74
CA ALA A 127 -14.24 1.80 12.72
C ALA A 127 -13.60 2.03 11.33
N SER A 128 -14.34 1.81 10.24
CA SER A 128 -13.81 1.98 8.89
C SER A 128 -13.53 3.44 8.54
N HIS A 129 -14.43 4.37 8.90
CA HIS A 129 -14.22 5.80 8.65
C HIS A 129 -13.03 6.34 9.45
N ASP A 130 -12.93 5.98 10.73
CA ASP A 130 -11.79 6.35 11.59
C ASP A 130 -10.47 5.77 11.04
N ASN A 131 -10.51 4.57 10.45
CA ASN A 131 -9.34 3.96 9.81
C ASN A 131 -8.88 4.73 8.56
N VAL A 132 -9.81 5.25 7.76
CA VAL A 132 -9.47 6.06 6.57
C VAL A 132 -8.76 7.33 6.99
N GLU A 133 -9.30 8.06 7.97
CA GLU A 133 -8.69 9.30 8.48
C GLU A 133 -7.30 9.04 9.10
N ALA A 134 -7.17 7.95 9.87
CA ALA A 134 -5.89 7.56 10.47
C ALA A 134 -4.85 7.19 9.40
N LEU A 135 -5.23 6.42 8.37
CA LEU A 135 -4.35 6.09 7.26
C LEU A 135 -3.92 7.33 6.48
N ASP A 136 -4.83 8.27 6.27
CA ASP A 136 -4.56 9.53 5.60
C ASP A 136 -3.53 10.38 6.34
N LEU A 137 -3.70 10.51 7.66
CA LEU A 137 -2.74 11.19 8.52
C LEU A 137 -1.38 10.49 8.47
N ARG A 138 -1.36 9.17 8.57
CA ARG A 138 -0.12 8.38 8.57
C ARG A 138 0.62 8.48 7.24
N ALA A 139 -0.08 8.48 6.11
CA ALA A 139 0.53 8.69 4.80
C ALA A 139 1.12 10.10 4.65
N ARG A 140 0.43 11.14 5.12
CA ARG A 140 1.01 12.51 5.15
C ARG A 140 2.25 12.59 6.02
N GLU A 141 2.29 11.84 7.12
CA GLU A 141 3.48 11.73 7.95
C GLU A 141 4.65 11.03 7.23
N MET A 142 4.39 9.89 6.57
CA MET A 142 5.38 9.18 5.76
C MET A 142 5.98 10.08 4.67
N ASP A 143 5.16 10.90 4.01
CA ASP A 143 5.60 11.81 2.96
C ASP A 143 6.71 12.76 3.44
N ARG A 144 6.67 13.19 4.71
CA ARG A 144 7.71 14.05 5.30
C ARG A 144 9.04 13.32 5.50
N TRP A 145 9.05 11.99 5.56
CA TRP A 145 10.23 11.17 5.82
C TRP A 145 10.77 10.48 4.57
N MET A 146 9.94 10.29 3.54
CA MET A 146 10.33 9.66 2.29
C MET A 146 11.13 10.66 1.43
N ALA A 147 12.43 10.46 1.28
CA ALA A 147 13.26 11.26 0.38
C ALA A 147 12.81 11.14 -1.08
N ARG A 148 13.06 12.17 -1.91
CA ARG A 148 12.96 12.08 -3.36
C ARG A 148 14.36 12.06 -3.95
#